data_AF-A0A518CRE9-F1
#
_entry.id   AF-A0A518CRE9-F1
#
_cell.length_a   1.000
_cell.length_b   1.000
_cell.length_c   1.000
_cell.angle_alpha   90.00
_cell.angle_beta   90.00
_cell.angle_gamma   90.00
#
_symmetry.space_group_name_H-M   'P 1'
#
loop_
_entity.id
_entity.type
_entity.pdbx_description
1 polymer ?
#
loop_
_entity_poly.entity_id
_entity_poly.type
_entity_poly.pdbx_seq_one_letter_code
_entity_poly.pdbx_strand_id
1 'polypeptide(L)'
;MISTTATTRTTSARRGFTLVELLVSIVLVTIMMFAFAQVFRVATDTIVQTSGISNNDEKARTLTTILKSDLETRTFRNVIPFAAGETAPVPTDTDFELRNFSERIGYIYISDNNVNDDTDDVLQLTIDRYISGQVTDTDLDNLIYGKATTLANSDEDLDIDQPSWSDFQQDLIGNEGLTASRYAEVAYFVRNGNLYRRVLLLYQPVEEAKNQPQTSGSTDLITGDYDATVDALTTYATGDFWNDFDISAFHDGTKLTLNGVGKTLSAQNSLENTASGISNPLAHPRTRFGFSFGTGLPREFIQESGTPIYVGRFTHAETSHSAFTYPGAAGSSPLDVTTLDDANDDGLIDDFDTSGEGGPRQFEDLLMTNVLSFDVKLWDEQLNSFVDIGHGLPGGDFTYGTTTVRDTYSPLPASYPGNIFDTWHPTVDLFPSDTVNDDPPYRPDDGTNPTPVRAIQITIRYWDTRSERTRQLTIQHSLID
;
A
#
# COMPACT_ATOMS: atom_id res chain seq x y z
N MET A 1 -59.31 -68.90 68.02
CA MET A 1 -59.09 -69.44 66.67
C MET A 1 -58.69 -68.28 65.78
N ILE A 2 -57.39 -68.14 65.51
CA ILE A 2 -56.82 -67.08 64.67
C ILE A 2 -56.52 -67.73 63.31
N SER A 3 -57.23 -67.30 62.27
CA SER A 3 -57.07 -67.80 60.90
C SER A 3 -56.04 -66.92 60.17
N THR A 4 -54.87 -67.49 59.93
CA THR A 4 -53.73 -66.85 59.25
C THR A 4 -53.93 -66.94 57.73
N THR A 5 -54.25 -65.81 57.08
CA THR A 5 -54.35 -65.74 55.62
C THR A 5 -52.96 -65.52 55.03
N ALA A 6 -52.43 -66.52 54.33
CA ALA A 6 -51.13 -66.46 53.67
C ALA A 6 -51.24 -65.65 52.36
N THR A 7 -50.57 -64.50 52.29
CA THR A 7 -50.42 -63.71 51.06
C THR A 7 -49.37 -64.36 50.16
N THR A 8 -49.80 -64.98 49.07
CA THR A 8 -48.95 -65.55 48.02
C THR A 8 -48.23 -64.43 47.27
N ARG A 9 -46.92 -64.26 47.49
CA ARG A 9 -46.06 -63.43 46.63
C ARG A 9 -45.86 -64.14 45.30
N THR A 10 -46.50 -63.64 44.24
CA THR A 10 -46.16 -63.99 42.86
C THR A 10 -44.79 -63.40 42.53
N THR A 11 -43.75 -64.23 42.55
CA THR A 11 -42.44 -63.88 42.00
C THR A 11 -42.57 -63.83 40.48
N SER A 12 -42.71 -62.62 39.93
CA SER A 12 -42.61 -62.40 38.49
C SER A 12 -41.23 -62.84 38.03
N ALA A 13 -41.15 -64.01 37.37
CA ALA A 13 -39.92 -64.48 36.75
C ALA A 13 -39.47 -63.44 35.71
N ARG A 14 -38.40 -62.70 36.00
CA ARG A 14 -37.75 -61.81 35.03
C ARG A 14 -37.21 -62.69 33.92
N ARG A 15 -37.89 -62.71 32.77
CA ARG A 15 -37.38 -63.34 31.55
C ARG A 15 -36.10 -62.60 31.17
N GLY A 16 -34.97 -63.30 31.23
CA GLY A 16 -33.69 -62.80 30.71
C GLY A 16 -33.77 -62.67 29.20
N PHE A 17 -33.12 -61.64 28.65
CA PHE A 17 -33.02 -61.45 27.20
C PHE A 17 -32.36 -62.66 26.55
N THR A 18 -32.93 -63.12 25.44
CA THR A 18 -32.29 -64.12 24.60
C THR A 18 -31.06 -63.52 23.93
N LEU A 19 -30.07 -64.35 23.62
CA LEU A 19 -28.83 -63.91 22.96
C LEU A 19 -29.13 -63.13 21.67
N VAL A 20 -30.16 -63.55 20.92
CA VAL A 20 -30.62 -62.88 19.70
C VAL A 20 -31.18 -61.48 20.00
N GLU A 21 -32.00 -61.31 21.04
CA GLU A 21 -32.53 -59.99 21.42
C GLU A 21 -31.42 -59.04 21.89
N LEU A 22 -30.42 -59.55 22.61
CA LEU A 22 -29.26 -58.76 23.03
C LEU A 22 -28.40 -58.33 21.84
N LEU A 23 -28.22 -59.22 20.85
CA LEU A 23 -27.45 -58.93 19.64
C LEU A 23 -28.17 -57.90 18.74
N VAL A 24 -29.49 -58.05 18.56
CA VAL A 24 -30.32 -57.07 17.83
C VAL A 24 -30.32 -55.72 18.53
N SER A 25 -30.41 -55.69 19.86
CA SER A 25 -30.39 -54.43 20.63
C SER A 25 -29.06 -53.70 20.49
N ILE A 26 -27.93 -54.41 20.52
CA ILE A 26 -26.61 -53.80 20.30
C ILE A 26 -26.50 -53.24 18.89
N VAL A 27 -26.90 -54.00 17.87
CA VAL A 27 -26.87 -53.54 16.47
C VAL A 27 -27.74 -52.29 16.28
N LEU A 28 -28.91 -52.24 16.93
CA LEU A 28 -29.79 -51.08 16.83
C LEU A 28 -29.19 -49.86 17.52
N VAL A 29 -28.58 -50.02 18.69
CA VAL A 29 -27.87 -48.94 19.39
C VAL A 29 -26.66 -48.45 18.60
N THR A 30 -25.87 -49.34 17.99
CA THR A 30 -24.72 -48.92 17.18
C THR A 30 -25.15 -48.20 15.90
N ILE A 31 -26.24 -48.62 15.25
CA ILE A 31 -26.81 -47.89 14.12
C ILE A 31 -27.32 -46.52 14.54
N MET A 32 -28.02 -46.41 15.68
CA MET A 32 -28.48 -45.11 16.19
C MET A 32 -27.30 -44.20 16.52
N MET A 33 -26.27 -44.72 17.19
CA MET A 33 -25.06 -43.94 17.51
C MET A 33 -24.34 -43.49 16.24
N PHE A 34 -24.29 -44.34 15.21
CA PHE A 34 -23.72 -44.00 13.91
C PHE A 34 -24.53 -42.90 13.19
N ALA A 35 -25.86 -42.99 13.20
CA ALA A 35 -26.73 -41.96 12.64
C ALA A 35 -26.56 -40.61 13.35
N PHE A 36 -26.48 -40.60 14.68
CA PHE A 36 -26.20 -39.37 15.44
C PHE A 36 -24.84 -38.78 15.13
N ALA A 37 -23.80 -39.62 15.02
CA ALA A 37 -22.46 -39.16 14.65
C ALA A 37 -22.45 -38.52 13.25
N GLN A 38 -23.19 -39.09 12.29
CA GLN A 38 -23.31 -38.50 10.94
C GLN A 38 -24.02 -37.14 10.96
N VAL A 39 -25.15 -37.03 11.67
CA VAL A 39 -25.88 -35.76 11.78
C VAL A 39 -25.02 -34.69 12.45
N PHE A 40 -24.31 -35.06 13.53
CA PHE A 40 -23.42 -34.13 14.23
C PHE A 40 -22.26 -33.66 13.35
N ARG A 41 -21.69 -34.56 12.55
CA ARG A 41 -20.65 -34.19 11.57
C ARG A 41 -21.18 -33.19 10.55
N VAL A 42 -22.29 -33.49 9.89
CA VAL A 42 -22.89 -32.58 8.88
C VAL A 42 -23.24 -31.22 9.48
N ALA A 43 -23.78 -31.21 10.70
CA ALA A 43 -24.08 -29.96 11.41
C ALA A 43 -22.81 -29.16 11.73
N THR A 44 -21.75 -29.82 12.18
CA THR A 44 -20.47 -29.16 12.50
C THR A 44 -19.81 -28.60 11.24
N ASP A 45 -19.76 -29.38 10.15
CA ASP A 45 -19.19 -28.96 8.86
C ASP A 45 -19.94 -27.71 8.34
N THR A 46 -21.27 -27.68 8.49
CA THR A 46 -22.10 -26.52 8.13
C THR A 46 -21.79 -25.29 8.98
N ILE A 47 -21.57 -25.46 10.29
CA ILE A 47 -21.24 -24.35 11.20
C ILE A 47 -19.86 -23.77 10.87
N VAL A 48 -18.86 -24.63 10.59
CA VAL A 48 -17.51 -24.18 10.19
C VAL A 48 -17.58 -23.43 8.87
N GLN A 49 -18.30 -23.96 7.89
CA GLN A 49 -18.45 -23.32 6.58
C GLN A 49 -19.16 -21.97 6.67
N THR A 50 -20.26 -21.88 7.42
CA THR A 50 -21.01 -20.62 7.60
C THR A 50 -20.19 -19.57 8.35
N SER A 51 -19.46 -19.97 9.39
CA SER A 51 -18.53 -19.06 10.11
C SER A 51 -17.34 -18.65 9.24
N GLY A 52 -16.87 -19.52 8.34
CA GLY A 52 -15.84 -19.19 7.37
C GLY A 52 -16.30 -18.14 6.36
N ILE A 53 -17.49 -18.34 5.78
CA ILE A 53 -18.10 -17.38 4.84
C ILE A 53 -18.29 -16.02 5.50
N SER A 54 -18.87 -15.97 6.71
CA SER A 54 -19.11 -14.70 7.41
C SER A 54 -17.83 -13.91 7.68
N ASN A 55 -16.77 -14.58 8.16
CA ASN A 55 -15.51 -13.92 8.46
C ASN A 55 -14.82 -13.40 7.18
N ASN A 56 -14.97 -14.11 6.06
CA ASN A 56 -14.37 -13.68 4.80
C ASN A 56 -15.13 -12.56 4.14
N ASP A 57 -16.46 -12.55 4.24
CA ASP A 57 -17.29 -11.44 3.77
C ASP A 57 -16.98 -10.16 4.56
N GLU A 58 -16.72 -10.27 5.86
CA GLU A 58 -16.26 -9.15 6.69
C GLU A 58 -14.90 -8.62 6.21
N LYS A 59 -13.90 -9.49 6.03
CA LYS A 59 -12.58 -9.10 5.50
C LYS A 59 -12.68 -8.45 4.12
N ALA A 60 -13.43 -9.04 3.20
CA ALA A 60 -13.62 -8.52 1.84
C ALA A 60 -14.31 -7.15 1.87
N ARG A 61 -15.28 -6.95 2.77
CA ARG A 61 -15.92 -5.64 2.96
C ARG A 61 -14.93 -4.60 3.50
N THR A 62 -14.16 -4.92 4.53
CA THR A 62 -13.16 -4.01 5.09
C THR A 62 -12.14 -3.59 4.05
N LEU A 63 -11.60 -4.55 3.29
CA LEU A 63 -10.70 -4.30 2.16
C LEU A 63 -11.33 -3.38 1.10
N THR A 64 -12.57 -3.67 0.71
CA THR A 64 -13.30 -2.85 -0.27
C THR A 64 -13.50 -1.42 0.23
N THR A 65 -13.86 -1.25 1.49
CA THR A 65 -14.06 0.08 2.09
C THR A 65 -12.76 0.88 2.11
N ILE A 66 -11.65 0.28 2.55
CA ILE A 66 -10.35 0.94 2.61
C ILE A 66 -9.89 1.35 1.21
N LEU A 67 -9.88 0.40 0.27
CA LEU A 67 -9.41 0.64 -1.10
C LEU A 67 -10.25 1.71 -1.82
N LYS A 68 -11.59 1.65 -1.69
CA LYS A 68 -12.45 2.67 -2.26
C LYS A 68 -12.23 4.03 -1.61
N SER A 69 -12.10 4.08 -0.29
CA SER A 69 -11.84 5.34 0.42
C SER A 69 -10.54 5.99 -0.04
N ASP A 70 -9.47 5.22 -0.22
CA ASP A 70 -8.19 5.73 -0.72
C ASP A 70 -8.30 6.20 -2.18
N LEU A 71 -9.01 5.47 -3.04
CA LEU A 71 -9.24 5.88 -4.43
C LEU A 71 -10.13 7.14 -4.55
N GLU A 72 -11.16 7.27 -3.71
CA GLU A 72 -12.07 8.43 -3.64
C GLU A 72 -11.36 9.68 -3.10
N THR A 73 -10.33 9.49 -2.28
CA THR A 73 -9.53 10.58 -1.67
C THR A 73 -8.21 10.84 -2.39
N ARG A 74 -8.03 10.31 -3.60
CA ARG A 74 -6.83 10.57 -4.40
C ARG A 74 -6.65 12.07 -4.67
N THR A 75 -5.41 12.53 -4.55
CA THR A 75 -5.01 13.92 -4.85
C THR A 75 -4.99 14.19 -6.35
N PHE A 76 -4.60 13.21 -7.14
CA PHE A 76 -4.60 13.28 -8.60
C PHE A 76 -5.98 12.89 -9.15
N ARG A 77 -6.90 13.85 -9.19
CA ARG A 77 -8.30 13.61 -9.57
C ARG A 77 -8.48 13.43 -11.06
N ASN A 78 -7.90 14.32 -11.85
CA ASN A 78 -7.98 14.27 -13.30
C ASN A 78 -6.78 13.48 -13.84
N VAL A 79 -6.97 12.17 -14.04
CA VAL A 79 -5.89 11.21 -14.36
C VAL A 79 -5.42 11.32 -15.82
N ILE A 80 -4.72 12.42 -16.10
CA ILE A 80 -4.02 12.71 -17.35
C ILE A 80 -2.53 12.91 -17.02
N PRO A 81 -1.63 12.05 -17.51
CA PRO A 81 -0.19 12.25 -17.37
C PRO A 81 0.27 13.56 -18.02
N PHE A 82 1.27 14.23 -17.41
CA PHE A 82 1.81 15.48 -17.95
C PHE A 82 2.63 15.24 -19.21
N ALA A 83 2.51 16.12 -20.19
CA ALA A 83 3.47 16.15 -21.30
C ALA A 83 4.83 16.65 -20.83
N ALA A 84 5.89 16.25 -21.53
CA ALA A 84 7.20 16.87 -21.37
C ALA A 84 7.12 18.41 -21.53
N GLY A 85 7.53 19.13 -20.49
CA GLY A 85 7.52 20.59 -20.46
C GLY A 85 6.13 21.23 -20.38
N GLU A 86 5.07 20.47 -20.06
CA GLU A 86 3.73 21.01 -19.90
C GLU A 86 3.70 22.06 -18.76
N THR A 87 3.50 23.32 -19.12
CA THR A 87 3.32 24.41 -18.14
C THR A 87 1.84 24.65 -17.86
N ALA A 88 1.54 25.25 -16.71
CA ALA A 88 0.17 25.64 -16.33
C ALA A 88 -0.58 26.32 -17.51
N PRO A 89 -1.88 26.03 -17.70
CA PRO A 89 -2.60 26.49 -18.87
C PRO A 89 -2.53 28.00 -19.00
N VAL A 90 -2.16 28.48 -20.18
CA VAL A 90 -2.42 29.88 -20.56
C VAL A 90 -3.95 30.03 -20.64
N PRO A 91 -4.58 31.03 -19.98
CA PRO A 91 -6.04 31.15 -19.86
C PRO A 91 -6.84 31.31 -21.16
N THR A 92 -6.20 31.14 -22.32
CA THR A 92 -6.80 31.28 -23.65
C THR A 92 -7.28 29.97 -24.25
N ASP A 93 -7.01 28.82 -23.63
CA ASP A 93 -7.36 27.50 -24.17
C ASP A 93 -8.77 27.08 -23.73
N THR A 94 -9.61 26.65 -24.68
CA THR A 94 -10.99 26.20 -24.41
C THR A 94 -11.06 24.85 -23.69
N ASP A 95 -9.92 24.16 -23.58
CA ASP A 95 -9.76 22.88 -22.88
C ASP A 95 -9.37 23.06 -21.39
N PHE A 96 -9.64 24.23 -20.82
CA PHE A 96 -9.26 24.64 -19.46
C PHE A 96 -9.67 23.64 -18.37
N GLU A 97 -10.80 22.94 -18.52
CA GLU A 97 -11.26 21.94 -17.55
C GLU A 97 -10.43 20.64 -17.60
N LEU A 98 -9.94 20.23 -18.77
CA LEU A 98 -9.14 19.00 -18.90
C LEU A 98 -7.68 19.17 -18.46
N ARG A 99 -7.17 20.39 -18.35
CA ARG A 99 -5.78 20.66 -17.94
C ARG A 99 -5.68 21.43 -16.64
N ASN A 100 -6.67 21.32 -15.76
CA ASN A 100 -6.61 21.99 -14.46
C ASN A 100 -5.50 21.39 -13.58
N PHE A 101 -4.40 22.13 -13.38
CA PHE A 101 -3.28 21.70 -12.56
C PHE A 101 -3.66 21.53 -11.09
N SER A 102 -4.71 22.22 -10.60
CA SER A 102 -5.15 22.06 -9.22
C SER A 102 -5.75 20.67 -8.94
N GLU A 103 -6.15 19.94 -9.98
CA GLU A 103 -6.72 18.58 -9.88
C GLU A 103 -5.71 17.49 -10.29
N ARG A 104 -4.47 17.90 -10.61
CA ARG A 104 -3.36 17.05 -11.04
C ARG A 104 -2.18 17.25 -10.10
N ILE A 105 -2.46 17.18 -8.79
CA ILE A 105 -1.46 17.27 -7.72
C ILE A 105 -1.12 15.87 -7.21
N GLY A 106 0.10 15.68 -6.71
CA GLY A 106 0.61 14.39 -6.27
C GLY A 106 0.86 13.45 -7.45
N TYR A 107 0.60 12.15 -7.30
CA TYR A 107 0.73 11.20 -8.39
C TYR A 107 -0.20 9.99 -8.25
N ILE A 108 -0.36 9.28 -9.36
CA ILE A 108 -0.86 7.91 -9.42
C ILE A 108 0.11 7.09 -10.27
N TYR A 109 0.45 5.92 -9.77
CA TYR A 109 1.41 4.99 -10.35
C TYR A 109 0.80 3.59 -10.34
N ILE A 110 0.84 2.92 -11.50
CA ILE A 110 0.39 1.55 -11.66
C ILE A 110 1.46 0.81 -12.45
N SER A 111 1.89 -0.32 -11.93
CA SER A 111 2.81 -1.24 -12.59
C SER A 111 2.10 -2.57 -12.79
N ASP A 112 2.07 -3.03 -14.04
CA ASP A 112 1.54 -4.33 -14.49
C ASP A 112 2.72 -5.07 -15.13
N ASN A 113 3.72 -5.37 -14.29
CA ASN A 113 5.07 -5.75 -14.72
C ASN A 113 5.07 -6.87 -15.76
N ASN A 114 4.09 -7.78 -15.68
CA ASN A 114 3.81 -8.78 -16.68
C ASN A 114 2.30 -8.96 -16.89
N VAL A 115 1.82 -8.56 -18.07
CA VAL A 115 0.42 -8.72 -18.54
C VAL A 115 -0.18 -10.14 -18.37
N ASN A 116 0.66 -11.17 -18.24
CA ASN A 116 0.18 -12.55 -18.07
C ASN A 116 0.24 -13.05 -16.61
N ASP A 117 0.71 -12.23 -15.68
CA ASP A 117 0.89 -12.57 -14.28
C ASP A 117 0.21 -11.55 -13.36
N ASP A 118 -1.05 -11.84 -13.00
CA ASP A 118 -1.86 -11.08 -12.04
C ASP A 118 -1.24 -10.94 -10.61
N THR A 119 -0.02 -11.41 -10.35
CA THR A 119 0.61 -11.39 -9.01
C THR A 119 1.67 -10.32 -8.83
N ASP A 120 2.16 -9.71 -9.93
CA ASP A 120 3.26 -8.75 -9.90
C ASP A 120 2.84 -7.29 -10.06
N ASP A 121 1.56 -6.98 -9.81
CA ASP A 121 1.05 -5.62 -9.91
C ASP A 121 1.31 -4.78 -8.67
N VAL A 122 1.56 -3.48 -8.91
CA VAL A 122 1.68 -2.45 -7.88
C VAL A 122 0.75 -1.28 -8.20
N LEU A 123 -0.02 -0.84 -7.21
CA LEU A 123 -0.77 0.42 -7.25
C LEU A 123 -0.24 1.36 -6.18
N GLN A 124 0.21 2.55 -6.55
CA GLN A 124 0.70 3.55 -5.62
C GLN A 124 0.11 4.93 -5.95
N LEU A 125 -0.37 5.65 -4.95
CA LEU A 125 -0.97 6.98 -5.15
C LEU A 125 -0.85 7.86 -3.91
N THR A 126 -1.02 9.17 -4.11
CA THR A 126 -1.13 10.14 -3.02
C THR A 126 -2.59 10.46 -2.70
N ILE A 127 -2.94 10.48 -1.42
CA ILE A 127 -4.31 10.76 -0.93
C ILE A 127 -4.36 12.04 -0.09
N ASP A 128 -5.54 12.67 -0.08
CA ASP A 128 -5.95 13.76 0.81
C ASP A 128 -7.34 13.42 1.35
N ARG A 129 -7.41 13.12 2.64
CA ARG A 129 -8.64 12.68 3.33
C ARG A 129 -9.79 13.71 3.27
N TYR A 130 -9.55 14.98 2.94
CA TYR A 130 -10.58 16.02 2.91
C TYR A 130 -10.94 16.53 1.51
N ILE A 131 -10.27 16.07 0.44
CA ILE A 131 -10.44 16.61 -0.93
C ILE A 131 -11.86 16.44 -1.50
N SER A 132 -12.62 15.46 -1.01
CA SER A 132 -13.96 15.12 -1.51
C SER A 132 -15.08 16.02 -0.98
N GLY A 133 -14.79 16.97 -0.07
CA GLY A 133 -15.80 17.86 0.52
C GLY A 133 -16.90 17.13 1.33
N GLN A 134 -16.79 15.80 1.49
CA GLN A 134 -17.71 14.97 2.23
C GLN A 134 -17.47 15.01 3.75
N VAL A 135 -16.29 15.46 4.17
CA VAL A 135 -15.90 15.58 5.57
C VAL A 135 -15.41 16.99 5.82
N THR A 136 -15.92 17.64 6.88
CA THR A 136 -15.43 18.95 7.31
C THR A 136 -14.00 18.82 7.86
N ASP A 137 -13.10 19.73 7.50
CA ASP A 137 -11.65 19.81 7.83
C ASP A 137 -11.31 19.86 9.35
N THR A 138 -12.29 19.59 10.22
CA THR A 138 -12.17 19.57 11.68
C THR A 138 -12.36 18.18 12.28
N ASP A 139 -12.66 17.17 11.47
CA ASP A 139 -12.94 15.82 11.97
C ASP A 139 -11.66 14.98 12.11
N LEU A 140 -11.10 14.97 13.32
CA LEU A 140 -9.89 14.22 13.64
C LEU A 140 -10.03 12.71 13.35
N ASP A 141 -11.26 12.18 13.30
CA ASP A 141 -11.52 10.77 13.02
C ASP A 141 -11.14 10.36 11.59
N ASN A 142 -10.91 11.32 10.69
CA ASN A 142 -10.54 11.07 9.29
C ASN A 142 -9.04 11.24 9.00
N LEU A 143 -8.23 11.53 10.02
CA LEU A 143 -6.78 11.63 9.87
C LEU A 143 -6.12 10.25 9.78
N ILE A 144 -4.95 10.22 9.18
CA ILE A 144 -4.10 9.04 9.13
C ILE A 144 -3.02 9.22 10.19
N TYR A 145 -2.87 8.22 11.04
CA TYR A 145 -1.91 8.22 12.14
C TYR A 145 -0.72 7.33 11.80
N GLY A 146 0.43 7.71 12.34
CA GLY A 146 1.67 6.97 12.20
C GLY A 146 2.61 7.26 13.36
N LYS A 147 3.70 6.51 13.42
CA LYS A 147 4.77 6.69 14.40
C LYS A 147 5.61 7.92 14.07
N ALA A 148 5.98 8.68 15.09
CA ALA A 148 7.02 9.70 14.98
C ALA A 148 7.72 9.92 16.32
N THR A 149 9.04 9.81 16.33
CA THR A 149 9.87 10.08 17.51
C THR A 149 10.20 11.58 17.61
N THR A 150 10.19 12.15 18.81
CA THR A 150 10.66 13.52 19.04
C THR A 150 12.19 13.57 18.93
N LEU A 151 12.75 14.53 18.19
CA LEU A 151 14.19 14.62 17.96
C LEU A 151 14.90 15.20 19.20
N ALA A 152 15.99 14.56 19.65
CA ALA A 152 16.75 15.00 20.83
C ALA A 152 17.42 16.37 20.61
N ASN A 153 17.53 17.15 21.70
CA ASN A 153 17.93 18.57 21.76
C ASN A 153 16.86 19.60 21.41
N SER A 154 15.58 19.18 21.36
CA SER A 154 14.49 20.12 21.54
C SER A 154 14.48 20.63 22.98
N ASP A 155 15.01 21.83 23.21
CA ASP A 155 14.56 22.59 24.39
C ASP A 155 13.03 22.68 24.24
N GLU A 156 12.26 22.05 25.12
CA GLU A 156 10.80 21.89 24.98
C GLU A 156 10.05 23.23 24.82
N ASP A 157 10.70 24.34 25.18
CA ASP A 157 10.19 25.71 25.05
C ASP A 157 10.55 26.40 23.71
N LEU A 158 11.39 25.82 22.83
CA LEU A 158 11.98 26.50 21.66
C LEU A 158 11.73 25.85 20.28
N ASP A 159 11.25 24.61 20.19
CA ASP A 159 11.13 23.91 18.90
C ASP A 159 9.68 23.55 18.57
N ILE A 160 8.96 24.52 17.98
CA ILE A 160 7.51 24.45 17.71
C ILE A 160 7.15 23.45 16.57
N ASP A 161 8.13 22.97 15.80
CA ASP A 161 7.92 22.18 14.58
C ASP A 161 8.68 20.84 14.62
N GLN A 162 8.22 19.93 15.46
CA GLN A 162 8.76 18.56 15.59
C GLN A 162 7.98 17.58 14.70
N PRO A 163 8.57 16.44 14.29
CA PRO A 163 7.84 15.42 13.53
C PRO A 163 6.62 14.84 14.29
N SER A 164 6.75 14.70 15.61
CA SER A 164 5.70 14.23 16.51
C SER A 164 4.64 15.31 16.81
N TRP A 165 4.90 16.57 16.46
CA TRP A 165 3.99 17.68 16.68
C TRP A 165 3.42 18.10 15.33
N SER A 166 2.43 17.36 14.83
CA SER A 166 1.70 17.71 13.60
C SER A 166 0.55 18.68 13.89
N ASP A 167 0.19 19.49 12.90
CA ASP A 167 -0.79 20.59 12.95
C ASP A 167 -2.18 20.31 13.54
N PHE A 168 -2.65 19.05 13.53
CA PHE A 168 -3.95 18.69 14.08
C PHE A 168 -3.99 18.49 15.61
N GLN A 169 -2.86 18.68 16.30
CA GLN A 169 -2.71 18.35 17.73
C GLN A 169 -2.06 19.45 18.58
N GLN A 170 -2.40 20.73 18.36
CA GLN A 170 -1.92 21.81 19.24
C GLN A 170 -2.34 21.62 20.73
N ASP A 171 -3.40 20.86 21.03
CA ASP A 171 -3.83 20.51 22.40
C ASP A 171 -3.32 19.13 22.89
N LEU A 172 -2.53 18.42 22.08
CA LEU A 172 -1.94 17.10 22.36
C LEU A 172 -0.40 17.14 22.39
N ILE A 173 0.15 18.32 22.65
CA ILE A 173 1.57 18.56 22.96
C ILE A 173 1.99 17.57 24.06
N GLY A 174 2.89 16.64 23.74
CA GLY A 174 3.45 15.67 24.70
C GLY A 174 3.10 14.19 24.46
N ASN A 175 2.35 13.83 23.41
CA ASN A 175 2.26 12.42 23.00
C ASN A 175 3.48 12.02 22.18
N GLU A 176 4.57 11.67 22.87
CA GLU A 176 5.75 11.06 22.26
C GLU A 176 5.35 9.80 21.47
N GLY A 177 5.79 9.71 20.21
CA GLY A 177 5.64 8.50 19.40
C GLY A 177 4.49 8.49 18.38
N LEU A 178 3.68 9.55 18.27
CA LEU A 178 2.56 9.62 17.33
C LEU A 178 2.67 10.89 16.45
N THR A 179 2.30 10.76 15.19
CA THR A 179 2.06 11.89 14.26
C THR A 179 0.78 11.62 13.47
N ALA A 180 0.18 12.67 12.93
CA ALA A 180 -1.01 12.56 12.11
C ALA A 180 -0.89 13.43 10.86
N SER A 181 -1.44 12.96 9.75
CA SER A 181 -1.55 13.74 8.52
C SER A 181 -2.85 13.41 7.80
N ARG A 182 -3.39 14.42 7.10
CA ARG A 182 -4.48 14.20 6.14
C ARG A 182 -3.97 13.66 4.81
N TYR A 183 -2.66 13.79 4.58
CA TYR A 183 -1.99 13.40 3.36
C TYR A 183 -1.13 12.16 3.57
N ALA A 184 -1.15 11.26 2.60
CA ALA A 184 -0.26 10.12 2.60
C ALA A 184 0.05 9.64 1.18
N GLU A 185 1.19 8.98 1.02
CA GLU A 185 1.45 8.03 -0.05
C GLU A 185 0.97 6.65 0.39
N VAL A 186 0.20 5.98 -0.47
CA VAL A 186 -0.31 4.63 -0.22
C VAL A 186 0.13 3.73 -1.36
N ALA A 187 0.71 2.57 -1.03
CA ALA A 187 1.07 1.53 -1.98
C ALA A 187 0.38 0.20 -1.66
N TYR A 188 -0.12 -0.46 -2.69
CA TYR A 188 -0.73 -1.78 -2.66
C TYR A 188 0.06 -2.73 -3.55
N PHE A 189 0.37 -3.90 -3.03
CA PHE A 189 1.09 -4.95 -3.74
C PHE A 189 0.87 -6.29 -3.03
N VAL A 190 1.02 -7.39 -3.75
CA VAL A 190 1.01 -8.74 -3.17
C VAL A 190 2.43 -9.26 -3.06
N ARG A 191 2.77 -9.92 -1.96
CA ARG A 191 4.05 -10.63 -1.82
C ARG A 191 3.84 -11.89 -0.99
N ASN A 192 4.37 -13.02 -1.45
CA ASN A 192 4.26 -14.33 -0.80
C ASN A 192 2.85 -14.65 -0.25
N GLY A 193 1.83 -14.44 -1.08
CA GLY A 193 0.46 -14.73 -0.72
C GLY A 193 -0.20 -13.74 0.25
N ASN A 194 0.41 -12.58 0.49
CA ASN A 194 -0.13 -11.54 1.37
C ASN A 194 -0.31 -10.23 0.58
N LEU A 195 -1.47 -9.60 0.73
CA LEU A 195 -1.73 -8.26 0.23
C LEU A 195 -1.31 -7.25 1.29
N TYR A 196 -0.43 -6.35 0.91
CA TYR A 196 0.07 -5.27 1.74
C TYR A 196 -0.57 -3.95 1.33
N ARG A 197 -0.73 -3.07 2.32
CA ARG A 197 -1.07 -1.66 2.14
C ARG A 197 -0.06 -0.85 2.94
N ARG A 198 0.99 -0.38 2.26
CA ARG A 198 1.99 0.51 2.86
C ARG A 198 1.47 1.94 2.85
N VAL A 199 1.55 2.61 4.00
CA VAL A 199 1.14 4.01 4.15
C VAL A 199 2.30 4.82 4.68
N LEU A 200 2.57 5.94 4.03
CA LEU A 200 3.60 6.90 4.44
C LEU A 200 2.97 8.28 4.47
N LEU A 201 2.96 8.91 5.65
CA LEU A 201 2.36 10.22 5.86
C LEU A 201 3.17 11.30 5.15
N LEU A 202 2.51 12.33 4.62
CA LEU A 202 3.22 13.55 4.24
C LEU A 202 3.31 14.46 5.45
N TYR A 203 4.48 15.01 5.70
CA TYR A 203 4.73 15.87 6.84
C TYR A 203 3.86 17.13 6.76
N GLN A 204 3.14 17.44 7.82
CA GLN A 204 2.37 18.67 7.94
C GLN A 204 2.93 19.52 9.09
N PRO A 205 3.64 20.61 8.77
CA PRO A 205 4.26 21.47 9.76
C PRO A 205 3.18 22.18 10.61
N VAL A 206 3.48 22.43 11.88
CA VAL A 206 2.59 23.24 12.74
C VAL A 206 2.62 24.69 12.26
N GLU A 207 3.80 25.21 11.95
CA GLU A 207 4.00 26.58 11.46
C GLU A 207 3.87 26.68 9.93
N GLU A 208 3.20 27.74 9.47
CA GLU A 208 2.67 27.88 8.11
C GLU A 208 3.71 27.94 6.95
N ALA A 209 5.01 28.03 7.25
CA ALA A 209 6.07 28.29 6.28
C ALA A 209 7.26 27.31 6.33
N LYS A 210 7.19 26.25 7.14
CA LYS A 210 8.28 25.30 7.34
C LYS A 210 7.98 23.99 6.63
N ASN A 211 8.97 23.34 6.02
CA ASN A 211 8.75 22.06 5.31
C ASN A 211 9.64 20.95 5.84
N GLN A 212 10.44 21.25 6.86
CA GLN A 212 11.28 20.32 7.59
C GLN A 212 11.14 20.65 9.08
N PRO A 213 11.35 19.66 9.95
CA PRO A 213 11.40 19.91 11.38
C PRO A 213 12.49 20.94 11.68
N GLN A 214 12.13 22.01 12.38
CA GLN A 214 12.98 23.18 12.57
C GLN A 214 12.84 23.78 13.96
N THR A 215 13.95 24.31 14.46
CA THR A 215 13.96 25.17 15.64
C THR A 215 13.16 26.47 15.43
N SER A 216 12.78 27.18 16.50
CA SER A 216 12.21 28.54 16.40
C SER A 216 13.11 29.53 15.64
N GLY A 217 14.41 29.26 15.56
CA GLY A 217 15.40 30.02 14.78
C GLY A 217 15.45 29.73 13.28
N SER A 218 14.57 28.86 12.76
CA SER A 218 14.56 28.40 11.35
C SER A 218 15.77 27.56 10.94
N THR A 219 16.46 26.95 11.91
CA THR A 219 17.49 25.94 11.64
C THR A 219 16.84 24.57 11.60
N ASP A 220 17.10 23.80 10.54
CA ASP A 220 16.65 22.40 10.42
C ASP A 220 17.18 21.57 11.59
N LEU A 221 16.30 20.75 12.17
CA LEU A 221 16.66 19.77 13.19
C LEU A 221 17.37 18.57 12.56
N ILE A 222 17.07 18.26 11.29
CA ILE A 222 17.74 17.24 10.50
C ILE A 222 18.66 17.94 9.50
N THR A 223 19.95 18.02 9.81
CA THR A 223 20.92 18.79 9.02
C THR A 223 21.79 17.94 8.07
N GLY A 224 21.58 16.62 8.07
CA GLY A 224 22.39 15.66 7.31
C GLY A 224 21.75 14.28 7.29
N ASP A 225 22.57 13.23 7.40
CA ASP A 225 22.10 11.84 7.53
C ASP A 225 21.39 11.63 8.89
N TYR A 226 20.31 10.84 8.88
CA TYR A 226 19.62 10.29 10.05
C TYR A 226 19.79 8.77 10.05
N ASP A 227 20.96 8.30 10.46
CA ASP A 227 21.35 6.88 10.46
C ASP A 227 22.02 6.52 11.79
N ALA A 228 21.62 5.39 12.37
CA ALA A 228 22.12 4.86 13.63
C ALA A 228 23.63 4.54 13.61
N THR A 229 24.22 4.42 12.42
CA THR A 229 25.64 4.08 12.22
C THR A 229 26.57 5.29 12.08
N VAL A 230 26.03 6.50 11.91
CA VAL A 230 26.82 7.72 11.75
C VAL A 230 27.11 8.34 13.11
N ASP A 231 28.40 8.46 13.45
CA ASP A 231 28.86 9.03 14.73
C ASP A 231 28.44 10.51 14.82
N ALA A 232 27.74 10.88 15.89
CA ALA A 232 27.07 12.16 16.14
C ALA A 232 28.06 13.33 16.37
N LEU A 233 28.96 13.56 15.42
CA LEU A 233 29.94 14.64 15.47
C LEU A 233 29.31 16.03 15.26
N THR A 234 28.01 16.09 14.94
CA THR A 234 27.17 17.28 14.97
C THR A 234 25.88 16.99 15.72
N THR A 235 25.43 17.97 16.51
CA THR A 235 24.59 17.87 17.71
C THR A 235 23.10 17.54 17.49
N TYR A 236 22.70 16.82 16.44
CA TYR A 236 21.28 16.57 16.16
C TYR A 236 21.02 15.09 15.81
N ALA A 237 19.83 14.61 16.20
CA ALA A 237 19.46 13.21 16.45
C ALA A 237 19.97 12.16 15.44
N THR A 238 20.42 11.01 15.96
CA THR A 238 20.76 9.79 15.21
C THR A 238 19.75 8.70 15.53
N GLY A 239 19.31 7.94 14.51
CA GLY A 239 18.35 6.86 14.68
C GLY A 239 18.15 6.06 13.41
N ASP A 240 17.18 5.16 13.42
CA ASP A 240 16.74 4.45 12.21
C ASP A 240 15.46 5.13 11.74
N PHE A 241 15.52 5.74 10.55
CA PHE A 241 14.45 6.61 10.07
C PHE A 241 13.09 5.91 10.03
N TRP A 242 12.97 4.72 9.44
CA TRP A 242 11.68 4.03 9.31
C TRP A 242 11.25 3.30 10.57
N ASN A 243 12.20 3.03 11.47
CA ASN A 243 11.83 2.62 12.81
C ASN A 243 11.24 3.80 13.60
N ASP A 244 11.70 5.03 13.37
CA ASP A 244 11.33 6.21 14.16
C ASP A 244 10.15 7.00 13.56
N PHE A 245 9.94 6.93 12.24
CA PHE A 245 8.98 7.75 11.50
C PHE A 245 8.19 6.96 10.45
N ASP A 246 6.88 7.26 10.36
CA ASP A 246 5.97 6.84 9.28
C ASP A 246 5.78 7.92 8.22
N ILE A 247 6.78 8.77 8.04
CA ILE A 247 6.70 9.95 7.17
C ILE A 247 7.47 9.68 5.89
N SER A 248 6.85 9.97 4.74
CA SER A 248 7.52 9.92 3.46
C SER A 248 8.69 10.89 3.43
N ALA A 249 9.85 10.42 2.97
CA ALA A 249 11.05 11.21 2.89
C ALA A 249 11.98 10.67 1.81
N PHE A 250 12.92 11.51 1.40
CA PHE A 250 13.97 11.16 0.44
C PHE A 250 15.29 11.82 0.86
N HIS A 251 16.39 11.33 0.30
CA HIS A 251 17.70 11.93 0.51
C HIS A 251 18.07 12.80 -0.71
N ASP A 252 18.31 14.10 -0.52
CA ASP A 252 18.59 15.04 -1.62
C ASP A 252 20.07 15.04 -2.08
N GLY A 253 20.89 14.19 -1.47
CA GLY A 253 22.33 14.08 -1.67
C GLY A 253 23.15 14.86 -0.63
N THR A 254 22.52 15.77 0.11
CA THR A 254 23.14 16.55 1.19
C THR A 254 22.53 16.23 2.56
N LYS A 255 21.22 16.04 2.62
CA LYS A 255 20.48 15.71 3.85
C LYS A 255 19.23 14.89 3.55
N LEU A 256 18.74 14.22 4.60
CA LEU A 256 17.39 13.69 4.65
C LEU A 256 16.38 14.85 4.59
N THR A 257 15.38 14.72 3.70
CA THR A 257 14.30 15.69 3.52
C THR A 257 12.95 14.98 3.59
N LEU A 258 12.11 15.37 4.54
CA LEU A 258 10.70 14.93 4.60
C LEU A 258 9.89 15.49 3.43
N ASN A 259 9.02 14.67 2.85
CA ASN A 259 8.01 15.12 1.90
C ASN A 259 6.87 15.79 2.68
N GLY A 260 6.72 17.10 2.50
CA GLY A 260 5.81 17.91 3.30
C GLY A 260 4.78 18.65 2.48
N VAL A 261 3.62 18.93 3.09
CA VAL A 261 2.58 19.78 2.51
C VAL A 261 2.41 21.00 3.41
N GLY A 262 2.98 22.13 2.98
CA GLY A 262 2.84 23.38 3.70
C GLY A 262 1.43 23.97 3.64
N LYS A 263 1.09 24.83 4.61
CA LYS A 263 -0.24 25.46 4.73
C LYS A 263 -0.44 26.70 3.86
N THR A 264 0.64 27.24 3.29
CA THR A 264 0.62 28.48 2.49
C THR A 264 1.18 28.24 1.09
N LEU A 265 0.76 29.08 0.13
CA LEU A 265 1.25 29.08 -1.26
C LEU A 265 2.77 29.37 -1.40
N SER A 266 3.44 29.80 -0.32
CA SER A 266 4.88 30.05 -0.28
C SER A 266 5.69 28.91 0.35
N ALA A 267 5.02 27.97 1.02
CA ALA A 267 5.65 26.80 1.59
C ALA A 267 5.87 25.73 0.51
N GLN A 268 6.88 24.87 0.66
CA GLN A 268 7.06 23.77 -0.30
C GLN A 268 5.93 22.78 -0.07
N ASN A 269 5.25 22.47 -1.16
CA ASN A 269 4.19 21.51 -1.21
C ASN A 269 4.63 20.35 -2.11
N SER A 270 5.02 19.24 -1.50
CA SER A 270 5.46 18.06 -2.25
C SER A 270 4.36 17.50 -3.17
N LEU A 271 3.09 17.90 -3.04
CA LEU A 271 2.02 17.53 -3.98
C LEU A 271 1.93 18.45 -5.21
N GLU A 272 2.57 19.61 -5.21
CA GLU A 272 2.41 20.56 -6.32
C GLU A 272 3.19 20.12 -7.56
N ASN A 273 2.46 20.00 -8.67
CA ASN A 273 3.03 19.61 -9.97
C ASN A 273 3.21 20.80 -10.92
N THR A 274 3.29 22.01 -10.37
CA THR A 274 3.51 23.20 -11.17
C THR A 274 4.99 23.36 -11.48
N ALA A 275 5.34 23.64 -12.74
CA ALA A 275 6.71 23.78 -13.22
C ALA A 275 7.48 25.00 -12.63
N SER A 276 6.99 25.65 -11.58
CA SER A 276 7.48 26.95 -11.10
C SER A 276 7.47 27.04 -9.57
N GLY A 277 8.36 26.31 -8.88
CA GLY A 277 8.72 26.71 -7.51
C GLY A 277 9.34 25.68 -6.58
N ILE A 278 9.10 24.38 -6.77
CA ILE A 278 9.50 23.37 -5.77
C ILE A 278 10.55 22.44 -6.36
N SER A 279 11.65 22.27 -5.63
CA SER A 279 12.83 21.53 -6.12
C SER A 279 12.58 20.03 -6.26
N ASN A 280 11.60 19.46 -5.55
CA ASN A 280 11.43 18.02 -5.36
C ASN A 280 9.95 17.63 -5.10
N PRO A 281 9.03 17.75 -6.08
CA PRO A 281 7.66 17.27 -5.92
C PRO A 281 7.58 15.73 -5.94
N LEU A 282 6.54 15.15 -5.34
CA LEU A 282 6.25 13.72 -5.34
C LEU A 282 5.91 13.18 -6.73
N ALA A 283 5.45 14.03 -7.65
CA ALA A 283 5.32 13.60 -9.04
C ALA A 283 6.68 13.34 -9.70
N HIS A 284 7.81 13.78 -9.11
CA HIS A 284 9.14 13.38 -9.53
C HIS A 284 9.48 12.00 -8.92
N PRO A 285 9.72 10.94 -9.71
CA PRO A 285 9.89 9.59 -9.15
C PRO A 285 10.97 9.43 -8.07
N ARG A 286 12.10 10.14 -8.19
CA ARG A 286 13.21 10.12 -7.23
C ARG A 286 12.85 10.51 -5.79
N THR A 287 11.72 11.17 -5.56
CA THR A 287 11.29 11.62 -4.23
C THR A 287 10.26 10.69 -3.60
N ARG A 288 9.80 9.67 -4.35
CA ARG A 288 8.76 8.73 -3.94
C ARG A 288 9.34 7.56 -3.19
N PHE A 289 8.56 6.99 -2.29
CA PHE A 289 8.91 5.72 -1.67
C PHE A 289 8.91 4.56 -2.67
N GLY A 290 9.92 3.70 -2.60
CA GLY A 290 10.07 2.54 -3.48
C GLY A 290 10.71 2.84 -4.83
N PHE A 291 11.22 4.07 -5.04
CA PHE A 291 11.93 4.45 -6.26
C PHE A 291 13.39 4.78 -5.94
N SER A 292 14.29 4.37 -6.83
CA SER A 292 15.70 4.75 -6.80
C SER A 292 15.84 6.27 -6.78
N PHE A 293 16.57 6.80 -5.80
CA PHE A 293 16.81 8.25 -5.73
C PHE A 293 17.79 8.70 -6.83
N GLY A 294 18.74 7.83 -7.22
CA GLY A 294 19.72 8.15 -8.25
C GLY A 294 19.13 8.14 -9.66
N THR A 295 18.31 7.13 -9.97
CA THR A 295 17.78 6.92 -11.33
C THR A 295 16.33 7.35 -11.48
N GLY A 296 15.53 7.33 -10.41
CA GLY A 296 14.07 7.53 -10.44
C GLY A 296 13.29 6.31 -10.92
N LEU A 297 13.95 5.16 -11.09
CA LEU A 297 13.30 3.91 -11.47
C LEU A 297 12.64 3.23 -10.27
N PRO A 298 11.46 2.62 -10.43
CA PRO A 298 10.82 1.84 -9.37
C PRO A 298 11.66 0.62 -9.01
N ARG A 299 11.63 0.22 -7.72
CA ARG A 299 12.27 -0.99 -7.21
C ARG A 299 11.23 -2.02 -6.80
N GLU A 300 10.81 -2.83 -7.77
CA GLU A 300 9.79 -3.88 -7.60
C GLU A 300 10.38 -5.29 -7.60
N PHE A 301 11.60 -5.42 -8.08
CA PHE A 301 12.31 -6.69 -8.17
C PHE A 301 13.67 -6.59 -7.50
N ILE A 302 14.10 -7.71 -6.94
CA ILE A 302 15.50 -7.95 -6.54
C ILE A 302 16.13 -8.95 -7.52
N GLN A 303 17.45 -9.07 -7.52
CA GLN A 303 18.16 -10.00 -8.40
C GLN A 303 18.83 -11.11 -7.58
N GLU A 304 18.21 -12.28 -7.52
CA GLU A 304 18.84 -13.48 -6.99
C GLU A 304 19.52 -14.24 -8.15
N SER A 305 20.85 -14.37 -8.09
CA SER A 305 21.61 -15.18 -9.07
C SER A 305 21.31 -14.85 -10.55
N GLY A 306 20.91 -13.61 -10.85
CA GLY A 306 20.54 -13.14 -12.19
C GLY A 306 19.07 -13.39 -12.60
N THR A 307 18.23 -13.91 -11.70
CA THR A 307 16.78 -14.04 -11.89
C THR A 307 16.07 -12.93 -11.11
N PRO A 308 15.14 -12.18 -11.73
CA PRO A 308 14.36 -11.21 -11.01
C PRO A 308 13.33 -11.90 -10.10
N ILE A 309 13.30 -11.52 -8.82
CA ILE A 309 12.28 -11.93 -7.86
C ILE A 309 11.41 -10.74 -7.56
N TYR A 310 10.09 -10.90 -7.69
CA TYR A 310 9.14 -9.86 -7.37
C TYR A 310 9.00 -9.68 -5.86
N VAL A 311 9.17 -8.44 -5.41
CA VAL A 311 8.99 -8.03 -4.01
C VAL A 311 7.95 -6.92 -3.85
N GLY A 312 7.54 -6.26 -4.95
CA GLY A 312 6.59 -5.15 -4.95
C GLY A 312 7.17 -3.88 -4.31
N ARG A 313 7.05 -3.75 -2.99
CA ARG A 313 7.68 -2.68 -2.20
C ARG A 313 8.26 -3.24 -0.92
N PHE A 314 9.22 -2.53 -0.35
CA PHE A 314 9.75 -2.86 0.97
C PHE A 314 8.66 -2.71 2.04
N THR A 315 8.55 -3.72 2.89
CA THR A 315 7.58 -3.81 3.99
C THR A 315 8.07 -3.10 5.26
N HIS A 316 7.20 -2.87 6.24
CA HIS A 316 7.60 -2.25 7.52
C HIS A 316 8.62 -3.10 8.26
N ALA A 317 8.51 -4.43 8.15
CA ALA A 317 9.50 -5.34 8.68
C ALA A 317 10.88 -5.04 8.07
N GLU A 318 11.00 -4.94 6.76
CA GLU A 318 12.29 -4.70 6.09
C GLU A 318 12.80 -3.27 6.32
N THR A 319 11.94 -2.26 6.18
CA THR A 319 12.37 -0.86 6.28
C THR A 319 12.80 -0.48 7.69
N SER A 320 12.22 -1.10 8.72
CA SER A 320 12.58 -0.84 10.13
C SER A 320 13.82 -1.59 10.59
N HIS A 321 14.41 -2.43 9.73
CA HIS A 321 15.64 -3.13 10.06
C HIS A 321 16.82 -2.15 10.00
N SER A 322 17.76 -2.25 10.95
CA SER A 322 18.88 -1.31 11.05
C SER A 322 19.85 -1.30 9.86
N ALA A 323 19.80 -2.33 9.01
CA ALA A 323 20.55 -2.38 7.75
C ALA A 323 19.86 -1.62 6.60
N PHE A 324 18.58 -1.28 6.75
CA PHE A 324 17.83 -0.48 5.79
C PHE A 324 18.09 1.01 6.06
N THR A 325 19.21 1.53 5.54
CA THR A 325 19.67 2.88 5.91
C THR A 325 19.02 4.02 5.13
N TYR A 326 18.26 3.75 4.07
CA TYR A 326 17.62 4.79 3.26
C TYR A 326 16.21 5.13 3.78
N PRO A 327 15.75 6.40 3.82
CA PRO A 327 16.41 7.63 3.34
C PRO A 327 17.39 8.25 4.36
N GLY A 328 17.59 7.61 5.51
CA GLY A 328 18.47 8.08 6.58
C GLY A 328 19.89 8.41 6.13
N ALA A 329 20.48 7.65 5.22
CA ALA A 329 21.82 7.92 4.67
C ALA A 329 21.87 7.80 3.15
N ALA A 330 22.72 8.64 2.53
CA ALA A 330 22.95 8.62 1.08
C ALA A 330 23.81 7.43 0.58
N GLY A 331 24.62 6.84 1.47
CA GLY A 331 25.80 6.06 1.09
C GLY A 331 25.55 4.67 0.47
N SER A 332 24.38 4.08 0.67
CA SER A 332 24.03 2.75 0.15
C SER A 332 22.51 2.52 0.19
N SER A 333 21.77 3.12 -0.74
CA SER A 333 20.33 2.91 -0.81
C SER A 333 20.00 1.47 -1.25
N PRO A 334 19.21 0.69 -0.48
CA PRO A 334 18.70 -0.62 -0.91
C PRO A 334 17.97 -0.57 -2.26
N LEU A 335 17.45 0.61 -2.63
CA LEU A 335 16.74 0.84 -3.88
C LEU A 335 17.67 0.72 -5.11
N ASP A 336 18.97 0.98 -4.93
CA ASP A 336 20.00 0.97 -5.99
C ASP A 336 20.90 -0.27 -5.95
N VAL A 337 20.84 -1.06 -4.87
CA VAL A 337 21.73 -2.21 -4.66
C VAL A 337 21.29 -3.38 -5.54
N THR A 338 22.19 -3.96 -6.32
CA THR A 338 21.88 -5.11 -7.21
C THR A 338 22.07 -6.47 -6.54
N THR A 339 22.47 -6.52 -5.27
CA THR A 339 22.89 -7.74 -4.57
C THR A 339 21.90 -8.23 -3.51
N LEU A 340 20.71 -7.61 -3.40
CA LEU A 340 19.69 -8.06 -2.46
C LEU A 340 19.17 -9.44 -2.86
N ASP A 341 18.98 -10.31 -1.86
CA ASP A 341 18.60 -11.71 -2.05
C ASP A 341 17.43 -12.12 -1.12
N ASP A 342 16.69 -13.15 -1.52
CA ASP A 342 15.60 -13.82 -0.76
C ASP A 342 15.77 -15.33 -1.00
N ALA A 343 16.91 -15.87 -0.56
CA ALA A 343 17.37 -17.20 -0.93
C ALA A 343 16.52 -18.33 -0.31
N ASN A 344 15.68 -17.99 0.67
CA ASN A 344 14.78 -18.90 1.35
C ASN A 344 13.33 -18.84 0.80
N ASP A 345 13.04 -17.91 -0.11
CA ASP A 345 11.71 -17.68 -0.73
C ASP A 345 10.61 -17.52 0.33
N ASP A 346 10.91 -16.84 1.43
CA ASP A 346 9.96 -16.57 2.51
C ASP A 346 9.26 -15.21 2.36
N GLY A 347 9.67 -14.41 1.37
CA GLY A 347 9.10 -13.10 1.10
C GLY A 347 9.62 -12.02 2.03
N LEU A 348 10.74 -12.24 2.71
CA LEU A 348 11.58 -11.23 3.35
C LEU A 348 12.95 -11.24 2.68
N ILE A 349 13.49 -10.04 2.45
CA ILE A 349 14.85 -9.93 1.90
C ILE A 349 15.85 -10.31 2.98
N ASP A 350 16.74 -11.26 2.68
CA ASP A 350 17.72 -11.83 3.62
C ASP A 350 18.65 -10.77 4.24
N ASP A 351 19.01 -9.73 3.47
CA ASP A 351 19.81 -8.60 3.96
C ASP A 351 19.11 -7.81 5.09
N PHE A 352 17.78 -7.88 5.13
CA PHE A 352 16.94 -7.25 6.15
C PHE A 352 16.31 -8.27 7.10
N ASP A 353 16.76 -9.52 7.04
CA ASP A 353 16.27 -10.61 7.87
C ASP A 353 17.39 -11.27 8.69
N THR A 354 17.59 -10.77 9.92
CA THR A 354 18.60 -11.34 10.83
C THR A 354 18.10 -12.52 11.65
N SER A 355 16.79 -12.83 11.66
CA SER A 355 16.21 -13.86 12.54
C SER A 355 15.00 -14.63 11.99
N GLY A 356 14.69 -14.57 10.69
CA GLY A 356 13.47 -15.15 10.10
C GLY A 356 12.23 -14.26 10.27
N GLU A 357 12.43 -12.99 10.60
CA GLU A 357 11.45 -12.11 11.20
C GLU A 357 11.56 -10.65 10.71
N GLY A 358 12.63 -10.29 9.99
CA GLY A 358 12.85 -8.92 9.55
C GLY A 358 13.21 -7.95 10.69
N GLY A 359 12.94 -6.66 10.49
CA GLY A 359 13.01 -5.61 11.51
C GLY A 359 11.83 -5.63 12.51
N PRO A 360 11.87 -4.75 13.53
CA PRO A 360 10.93 -4.76 14.67
C PRO A 360 9.46 -4.50 14.31
N ARG A 361 9.15 -3.92 13.15
CA ARG A 361 7.80 -3.50 12.75
C ARG A 361 7.10 -4.51 11.84
N GLN A 362 6.90 -5.71 12.35
CA GLN A 362 6.29 -6.80 11.60
C GLN A 362 4.78 -6.63 11.43
N PHE A 363 4.26 -7.04 10.27
CA PHE A 363 2.83 -7.12 9.94
C PHE A 363 2.03 -5.80 10.02
N GLU A 364 2.67 -4.65 10.21
CA GLU A 364 1.99 -3.36 10.28
C GLU A 364 1.33 -2.97 8.93
N ASP A 365 1.90 -3.44 7.82
CA ASP A 365 1.37 -3.22 6.46
C ASP A 365 0.41 -4.30 5.97
N LEU A 366 0.21 -5.38 6.74
CA LEU A 366 -0.53 -6.55 6.27
C LEU A 366 -2.03 -6.27 6.22
N LEU A 367 -2.60 -6.25 5.02
CA LEU A 367 -4.03 -6.01 4.83
C LEU A 367 -4.83 -7.32 4.75
N MET A 368 -4.31 -8.31 4.03
CA MET A 368 -4.98 -9.60 3.85
C MET A 368 -3.97 -10.72 3.60
N THR A 369 -4.21 -11.90 4.17
CA THR A 369 -3.40 -13.11 3.94
C THR A 369 -4.09 -14.09 2.99
N ASN A 370 -3.32 -15.02 2.43
CA ASN A 370 -3.76 -16.02 1.46
C ASN A 370 -4.33 -15.41 0.16
N VAL A 371 -3.80 -14.27 -0.26
CA VAL A 371 -4.11 -13.63 -1.53
C VAL A 371 -3.33 -14.35 -2.63
N LEU A 372 -4.03 -14.82 -3.65
CA LEU A 372 -3.44 -15.52 -4.79
C LEU A 372 -3.02 -14.57 -5.90
N SER A 373 -3.76 -13.46 -6.09
CA SER A 373 -3.46 -12.47 -7.13
C SER A 373 -4.10 -11.11 -6.80
N PHE A 374 -3.48 -10.05 -7.29
CA PHE A 374 -3.92 -8.66 -7.23
C PHE A 374 -3.68 -8.06 -8.61
N ASP A 375 -4.77 -7.89 -9.36
CA ASP A 375 -4.78 -7.51 -10.77
C ASP A 375 -5.39 -6.12 -10.94
N VAL A 376 -4.70 -5.21 -11.62
CA VAL A 376 -5.07 -3.81 -11.80
C VAL A 376 -5.18 -3.49 -13.28
N LYS A 377 -6.41 -3.29 -13.76
CA LYS A 377 -6.70 -2.96 -15.16
C LYS A 377 -7.22 -1.54 -15.31
N LEU A 378 -6.86 -0.89 -16.40
CA LEU A 378 -7.34 0.44 -16.76
C LEU A 378 -8.45 0.38 -17.79
N TRP A 379 -9.39 1.32 -17.71
CA TRP A 379 -10.42 1.47 -18.74
C TRP A 379 -9.85 2.13 -20.00
N ASP A 380 -9.89 1.39 -21.11
CA ASP A 380 -9.50 1.87 -22.43
C ASP A 380 -10.74 2.27 -23.23
N GLU A 381 -10.80 3.52 -23.66
CA GLU A 381 -11.94 4.08 -24.41
C GLU A 381 -12.00 3.57 -25.85
N GLN A 382 -10.86 3.33 -26.48
CA GLN A 382 -10.80 2.85 -27.86
C GLN A 382 -11.29 1.39 -27.95
N LEU A 383 -10.98 0.59 -26.93
CA LEU A 383 -11.41 -0.81 -26.84
C LEU A 383 -12.75 -1.00 -26.10
N ASN A 384 -13.20 0.01 -25.35
CA ASN A 384 -14.40 -0.04 -24.51
C ASN A 384 -14.38 -1.25 -23.55
N SER A 385 -13.23 -1.48 -22.93
CA SER A 385 -13.00 -2.57 -21.97
C SER A 385 -11.91 -2.22 -20.96
N PHE A 386 -11.92 -2.90 -19.81
CA PHE A 386 -10.77 -2.89 -18.90
C PHE A 386 -9.65 -3.76 -19.48
N VAL A 387 -8.44 -3.19 -19.56
CA VAL A 387 -7.27 -3.82 -20.17
C VAL A 387 -6.03 -3.67 -19.29
N ASP A 388 -5.10 -4.59 -19.48
CA ASP A 388 -3.78 -4.62 -18.89
C ASP A 388 -2.88 -3.57 -19.55
N ILE A 389 -1.95 -3.00 -18.77
CA ILE A 389 -1.02 -2.00 -19.31
C ILE A 389 0.01 -2.74 -20.17
N GLY A 390 0.20 -2.31 -21.41
CA GLY A 390 1.07 -2.99 -22.37
C GLY A 390 0.41 -4.16 -23.11
N HIS A 391 -0.93 -4.25 -23.11
CA HIS A 391 -1.64 -5.32 -23.82
C HIS A 391 -1.32 -5.37 -25.33
N GLY A 392 -1.47 -6.55 -25.94
CA GLY A 392 -1.25 -6.76 -27.38
C GLY A 392 -2.45 -6.49 -28.30
N LEU A 393 -3.58 -6.03 -27.77
CA LEU A 393 -4.78 -5.74 -28.57
C LEU A 393 -4.59 -4.51 -29.48
N PRO A 394 -4.99 -4.58 -30.77
CA PRO A 394 -4.79 -3.48 -31.71
C PRO A 394 -5.74 -2.31 -31.42
N GLY A 395 -5.19 -1.09 -31.41
CA GLY A 395 -5.98 0.15 -31.28
C GLY A 395 -6.47 0.40 -29.85
N GLY A 396 -5.70 0.03 -28.83
CA GLY A 396 -5.89 0.51 -27.47
C GLY A 396 -4.83 1.56 -27.10
N ASP A 397 -5.19 2.46 -26.20
CA ASP A 397 -4.34 3.52 -25.67
C ASP A 397 -3.19 2.97 -24.82
N PHE A 398 -3.39 1.80 -24.21
CA PHE A 398 -2.43 1.13 -23.34
C PHE A 398 -1.71 -0.04 -24.02
N THR A 399 -1.65 -0.05 -25.36
CA THR A 399 -0.96 -1.13 -26.08
C THR A 399 0.56 -0.94 -26.11
N TYR A 400 1.30 -2.05 -26.00
CA TYR A 400 2.75 -2.04 -26.13
C TYR A 400 3.19 -1.69 -27.56
N GLY A 401 4.13 -0.75 -27.70
CA GLY A 401 4.76 -0.43 -28.99
C GLY A 401 4.08 0.69 -29.81
N THR A 402 3.16 1.45 -29.23
CA THR A 402 2.93 2.83 -29.70
C THR A 402 4.21 3.65 -29.48
N THR A 403 4.46 4.65 -30.32
CA THR A 403 5.75 5.36 -30.50
C THR A 403 6.26 6.16 -29.28
N THR A 404 5.73 5.90 -28.08
CA THR A 404 5.92 6.64 -26.84
C THR A 404 6.34 5.78 -25.65
N VAL A 405 6.33 4.44 -25.75
CA VAL A 405 6.81 3.59 -24.64
C VAL A 405 8.34 3.68 -24.56
N ARG A 406 8.86 4.34 -23.52
CA ARG A 406 10.27 4.30 -23.18
C ARG A 406 10.53 3.05 -22.34
N ASP A 407 11.00 1.97 -22.98
CA ASP A 407 11.37 0.68 -22.35
C ASP A 407 12.34 0.83 -21.17
N THR A 408 13.01 1.98 -21.07
CA THR A 408 14.01 2.28 -20.04
C THR A 408 13.43 2.61 -18.66
N TYR A 409 12.09 2.75 -18.50
CA TYR A 409 11.47 3.04 -17.20
C TYR A 409 10.99 1.79 -16.42
N SER A 410 11.20 0.59 -16.97
CA SER A 410 10.81 -0.66 -16.30
C SER A 410 11.68 -0.93 -15.05
N PRO A 411 11.11 -1.50 -13.95
CA PRO A 411 11.90 -2.00 -12.82
C PRO A 411 12.77 -3.22 -13.21
N LEU A 412 12.46 -3.85 -14.35
CA LEU A 412 13.19 -4.97 -14.90
C LEU A 412 14.15 -4.50 -16.01
N PRO A 413 15.28 -5.20 -16.23
CA PRO A 413 16.16 -4.91 -17.35
C PRO A 413 15.42 -5.04 -18.69
N ALA A 414 15.95 -4.40 -19.74
CA ALA A 414 15.36 -4.16 -21.08
C ALA A 414 14.71 -5.36 -21.82
N SER A 415 14.74 -6.56 -21.26
CA SER A 415 14.04 -7.76 -21.74
C SER A 415 12.55 -7.78 -21.37
N TYR A 416 12.10 -6.92 -20.44
CA TYR A 416 10.71 -6.84 -20.01
C TYR A 416 10.10 -5.49 -20.42
N PRO A 417 8.94 -5.49 -21.12
CA PRO A 417 8.27 -4.27 -21.54
C PRO A 417 7.89 -3.41 -20.33
N GLY A 418 8.11 -2.10 -20.41
CA GLY A 418 7.72 -1.15 -19.36
C GLY A 418 6.20 -0.96 -19.34
N ASN A 419 5.48 -1.81 -18.63
CA ASN A 419 4.03 -1.78 -18.49
C ASN A 419 3.62 -0.92 -17.29
N ILE A 420 3.97 0.37 -17.35
CA ILE A 420 3.83 1.28 -16.22
C ILE A 420 3.02 2.49 -16.62
N PHE A 421 1.90 2.71 -15.96
CA PHE A 421 1.16 3.96 -16.04
C PHE A 421 1.59 4.90 -14.91
N ASP A 422 2.04 6.12 -15.24
CA ASP A 422 2.51 7.08 -14.26
C ASP A 422 2.20 8.53 -14.71
N THR A 423 1.85 9.38 -13.75
CA THR A 423 1.52 10.80 -13.95
C THR A 423 2.69 11.72 -13.62
N TRP A 424 3.87 11.48 -14.22
CA TRP A 424 5.12 12.20 -13.95
C TRP A 424 4.99 13.72 -13.93
N HIS A 425 5.87 14.36 -13.16
CA HIS A 425 6.02 15.81 -13.22
C HIS A 425 6.47 16.26 -14.63
N PRO A 426 5.95 17.39 -15.17
CA PRO A 426 6.27 17.85 -16.53
C PRO A 426 7.75 18.18 -16.77
N THR A 427 8.53 18.33 -15.71
CA THR A 427 9.98 18.63 -15.78
C THR A 427 10.86 17.43 -15.44
N VAL A 428 10.30 16.22 -15.42
CA VAL A 428 11.09 15.01 -15.20
C VAL A 428 12.09 14.84 -16.34
N ASP A 429 13.35 14.61 -15.97
CA ASP A 429 14.44 14.22 -16.85
C ASP A 429 15.23 13.12 -16.13
N LEU A 430 14.89 11.87 -16.44
CA LEU A 430 15.51 10.68 -15.87
C LEU A 430 16.71 10.23 -16.69
N PHE A 431 16.78 10.64 -17.96
CA PHE A 431 17.82 10.24 -18.91
C PHE A 431 18.72 11.43 -19.28
N PRO A 432 19.75 11.73 -18.45
CA PRO A 432 20.58 12.93 -18.57
C PRO A 432 21.45 12.99 -19.84
N SER A 433 21.30 12.03 -20.75
CA SER A 433 21.96 12.02 -22.05
C SER A 433 21.38 13.03 -23.04
N ASP A 434 20.17 13.55 -22.78
CA ASP A 434 19.62 14.67 -23.53
C ASP A 434 19.22 15.83 -22.59
N THR A 435 18.85 16.98 -23.16
CA THR A 435 18.47 18.18 -22.41
C THR A 435 16.96 18.42 -22.48
N VAL A 436 16.19 17.36 -22.70
CA VAL A 436 14.76 17.43 -23.00
C VAL A 436 14.03 16.69 -21.89
N ASN A 437 12.93 17.28 -21.41
CA ASN A 437 12.09 16.59 -20.43
C ASN A 437 11.52 15.30 -21.05
N ASP A 438 11.38 14.28 -20.21
CA ASP A 438 10.89 12.98 -20.64
C ASP A 438 9.36 12.96 -20.66
N ASP A 439 8.79 12.36 -21.71
CA ASP A 439 7.36 12.07 -21.77
C ASP A 439 7.05 10.84 -20.88
N PRO A 440 5.87 10.82 -20.23
CA PRO A 440 5.43 9.67 -19.44
C PRO A 440 5.23 8.44 -20.35
N PRO A 441 5.34 7.21 -19.80
CA PRO A 441 5.30 5.99 -20.62
C PRO A 441 3.99 5.80 -21.39
N TYR A 442 2.86 6.12 -20.76
CA TYR A 442 1.54 6.13 -21.39
C TYR A 442 0.87 7.47 -21.16
N ARG A 443 0.25 8.01 -22.22
CA ARG A 443 -0.59 9.19 -22.16
C ARG A 443 -1.70 9.05 -23.19
N PRO A 444 -2.87 8.50 -22.79
CA PRO A 444 -3.99 8.28 -23.71
C PRO A 444 -4.39 9.56 -24.44
N ASP A 445 -4.68 9.45 -25.74
CA ASP A 445 -5.14 10.55 -26.58
C ASP A 445 -6.25 10.10 -27.56
N ASP A 446 -7.12 11.03 -27.95
CA ASP A 446 -8.17 10.79 -28.94
C ASP A 446 -7.72 11.13 -30.38
N GLY A 447 -6.40 11.18 -30.61
CA GLY A 447 -5.77 11.63 -31.85
C GLY A 447 -5.61 13.16 -31.96
N THR A 448 -6.21 13.95 -31.07
CA THR A 448 -6.06 15.41 -31.06
C THR A 448 -5.76 15.96 -29.68
N ASN A 449 -6.37 15.39 -28.64
CA ASN A 449 -6.30 15.86 -27.26
C ASN A 449 -6.00 14.70 -26.30
N PRO A 450 -5.26 14.97 -25.21
CA PRO A 450 -5.07 13.98 -24.16
C PRO A 450 -6.41 13.67 -23.48
N THR A 451 -6.66 12.38 -23.24
CA THR A 451 -7.88 11.89 -22.61
C THR A 451 -7.60 11.38 -21.20
N PRO A 452 -8.44 11.71 -20.20
CA PRO A 452 -8.30 11.17 -18.86
C PRO A 452 -8.61 9.68 -18.81
N VAL A 453 -7.86 8.95 -17.99
CA VAL A 453 -8.24 7.60 -17.60
C VAL A 453 -9.53 7.68 -16.78
N ARG A 454 -10.59 7.05 -17.26
CA ARG A 454 -11.93 7.22 -16.68
C ARG A 454 -12.25 6.27 -15.53
N ALA A 455 -11.65 5.10 -15.52
CA ALA A 455 -11.95 4.09 -14.50
C ALA A 455 -10.79 3.10 -14.36
N ILE A 456 -10.77 2.47 -13.19
CA ILE A 456 -9.84 1.41 -12.81
C ILE A 456 -10.64 0.21 -12.30
N GLN A 457 -10.18 -0.99 -12.65
CA GLN A 457 -10.69 -2.24 -12.12
C GLN A 457 -9.60 -2.95 -11.33
N ILE A 458 -9.89 -3.30 -10.09
CA ILE A 458 -8.98 -4.04 -9.22
C ILE A 458 -9.63 -5.39 -8.91
N THR A 459 -8.94 -6.49 -9.24
CA THR A 459 -9.38 -7.85 -8.99
C THR A 459 -8.45 -8.53 -7.98
N ILE A 460 -9.02 -9.03 -6.89
CA ILE A 460 -8.27 -9.70 -5.83
C ILE A 460 -8.78 -11.12 -5.72
N ARG A 461 -7.92 -12.11 -5.97
CA ARG A 461 -8.24 -13.53 -5.76
C ARG A 461 -7.58 -13.99 -4.48
N TYR A 462 -8.29 -14.76 -3.65
CA TYR A 462 -7.75 -15.26 -2.39
C TYR A 462 -8.28 -16.65 -2.04
N TRP A 463 -7.49 -17.41 -1.29
CA TRP A 463 -7.83 -18.74 -0.81
C TRP A 463 -8.48 -18.68 0.57
N ASP A 464 -9.71 -19.20 0.67
CA ASP A 464 -10.39 -19.36 1.94
C ASP A 464 -9.99 -20.68 2.59
N THR A 465 -9.17 -20.62 3.65
CA THR A 465 -8.69 -21.79 4.39
C THR A 465 -9.79 -22.56 5.11
N ARG A 466 -10.94 -21.94 5.42
CA ARG A 466 -12.06 -22.60 6.13
C ARG A 466 -13.03 -23.28 5.19
N SER A 467 -13.26 -22.72 4.01
CA SER A 467 -14.12 -23.34 2.99
C SER A 467 -13.37 -24.10 1.91
N GLU A 468 -12.02 -24.07 1.92
CA GLU A 468 -11.13 -24.68 0.94
C GLU A 468 -11.48 -24.30 -0.51
N ARG A 469 -11.77 -23.02 -0.72
CA ARG A 469 -12.21 -22.49 -2.02
C ARG A 469 -11.55 -21.17 -2.33
N THR A 470 -11.23 -20.97 -3.60
CA THR A 470 -10.85 -19.67 -4.13
C THR A 470 -12.05 -18.73 -4.18
N ARG A 471 -11.83 -17.50 -3.76
CA ARG A 471 -12.78 -16.38 -3.84
C ARG A 471 -12.17 -15.28 -4.69
N GLN A 472 -13.05 -14.46 -5.26
CA GLN A 472 -12.67 -13.29 -6.04
C GLN A 472 -13.48 -12.09 -5.59
N LEU A 473 -12.80 -10.97 -5.42
CA LEU A 473 -13.36 -9.65 -5.21
C LEU A 473 -12.98 -8.79 -6.41
N THR A 474 -13.94 -8.11 -7.02
CA THR A 474 -13.67 -7.16 -8.11
C THR A 474 -14.26 -5.81 -7.74
N ILE A 475 -13.44 -4.78 -7.82
CA ILE A 475 -13.78 -3.39 -7.51
C ILE A 475 -13.60 -2.60 -8.80
N GLN A 476 -14.67 -1.99 -9.29
CA GLN A 476 -14.61 -1.00 -10.36
C GLN A 476 -14.84 0.37 -9.75
N HIS A 477 -13.94 1.31 -10.04
CA HIS A 477 -13.99 2.66 -9.51
C HIS A 477 -13.84 3.69 -10.63
N SER A 478 -14.66 4.75 -10.58
CA SER A 478 -14.60 5.88 -11.50
C SER A 478 -13.45 6.79 -11.11
N LEU A 479 -12.60 7.13 -12.06
CA LEU A 479 -11.51 8.10 -11.91
C LEU A 479 -11.89 9.49 -12.42
N ILE A 480 -13.10 9.65 -12.96
CA ILE A 480 -13.71 10.95 -13.23
C ILE A 480 -14.76 11.25 -12.15
N ASP A 481 -14.74 12.48 -11.65
CA ASP A 481 -15.70 13.00 -10.65
C ASP A 481 -16.87 13.74 -11.33
#